data_AF-A0A3B4E5A1-F1
#
_entry.id   AF-A0A3B4E5A1-F1
#
_cell.length_a   1.000
_cell.length_b   1.000
_cell.length_c   1.000
_cell.angle_alpha   90.00
_cell.angle_beta   90.00
_cell.angle_gamma   90.00
#
_symmetry.space_group_name_H-M   'P 1'
#
loop_
_entity.id
_entity.type
_entity.pdbx_description
1 polymer ?
#
loop_
_entity_poly.entity_id
_entity_poly.type
_entity_poly.pdbx_seq_one_letter_code
_entity_poly.pdbx_strand_id
1 'polypeptide(L)'
;MAFSQMMLCKVPAAAAAAHYRSFSVSAAVAAIQKLTRVRVVDNSPLGNTPYHRPPKVIHVYTKNGVGKVGDMVLLAIKGQKKKALIVGHKMPGERMTPRFDSNNVVLIEENGNPTGTRIKAPIPTHLRRMEGDYSKLLAIAQRFV
;
A
#
# COMPACT_ATOMS: atom_id res chain seq x y z
N MET A 1 35.49 74.28 -4.63
CA MET A 1 35.36 72.83 -4.93
C MET A 1 33.95 72.39 -4.50
N ALA A 2 32.87 72.94 -5.06
CA ALA A 2 32.18 72.53 -6.29
C ALA A 2 31.71 71.05 -6.28
N PHE A 3 30.41 70.89 -6.00
CA PHE A 3 29.43 69.97 -6.59
C PHE A 3 29.92 68.66 -7.24
N SER A 4 29.34 67.51 -6.86
CA SER A 4 28.42 66.80 -7.78
C SER A 4 27.72 65.61 -7.10
N GLN A 5 26.43 65.55 -7.39
CA GLN A 5 25.43 64.58 -6.99
C GLN A 5 25.34 63.50 -8.07
N MET A 6 25.40 62.21 -7.73
CA MET A 6 24.86 61.16 -8.61
C MET A 6 24.15 60.08 -7.80
N MET A 7 22.84 60.28 -7.74
CA MET A 7 21.77 59.30 -7.76
C MET A 7 22.15 58.04 -8.57
N LEU A 8 21.92 56.83 -8.05
CA LEU A 8 21.29 55.77 -8.87
C LEU A 8 20.76 54.60 -8.02
N CYS A 9 19.46 54.36 -8.22
CA CYS A 9 18.72 53.10 -8.15
C CYS A 9 18.60 52.34 -6.82
N LYS A 10 17.49 52.62 -6.10
CA LYS A 10 16.74 51.56 -5.39
C LYS A 10 16.36 50.48 -6.41
N VAL A 11 16.87 49.26 -6.25
CA VAL A 11 16.29 48.08 -6.90
C VAL A 11 15.29 47.48 -5.91
N PRO A 12 13.97 47.54 -6.13
CA PRO A 12 13.07 46.67 -5.41
C PRO A 12 13.27 45.28 -6.01
N ALA A 13 14.19 44.50 -5.44
CA ALA A 13 14.17 43.07 -5.67
C ALA A 13 12.94 42.54 -4.93
N ALA A 14 11.79 42.59 -5.60
CA ALA A 14 10.68 41.73 -5.28
C ALA A 14 11.23 40.31 -5.33
N ALA A 15 11.63 39.79 -4.17
CA ALA A 15 11.93 38.39 -3.97
C ALA A 15 10.61 37.67 -4.20
N ALA A 16 10.33 37.32 -5.45
CA ALA A 16 9.41 36.26 -5.78
C ALA A 16 9.93 35.05 -5.02
N ALA A 17 9.34 34.79 -3.86
CA ALA A 17 9.56 33.56 -3.13
C ALA A 17 9.05 32.46 -4.05
N ALA A 18 9.95 31.96 -4.90
CA ALA A 18 9.71 30.76 -5.67
C ALA A 18 9.35 29.71 -4.62
N HIS A 19 8.07 29.33 -4.59
CA HIS A 19 7.62 28.19 -3.81
C HIS A 19 8.28 26.96 -4.43
N TYR A 20 9.52 26.70 -4.02
CA TYR A 20 10.17 25.42 -4.23
C TYR A 20 9.27 24.40 -3.55
N ARG A 21 8.43 23.72 -4.34
CA ARG A 21 7.72 22.54 -3.87
C ARG A 21 8.81 21.61 -3.39
N SER A 22 8.84 21.35 -2.09
CA SER A 22 9.77 20.42 -1.47
C SER A 22 9.49 19.03 -2.05
N PHE A 23 10.25 18.66 -3.08
CA PHE A 23 10.18 17.33 -3.66
C PHE A 23 10.65 16.34 -2.59
N SER A 24 9.79 15.38 -2.25
CA SER A 24 10.18 14.30 -1.36
C SER A 24 11.24 13.46 -2.08
N VAL A 25 12.49 13.56 -1.60
CA VAL A 25 13.64 12.77 -2.07
C VAL A 25 13.80 11.44 -1.32
N SER A 26 12.90 11.15 -0.37
CA SER A 26 12.94 9.89 0.38
C SER A 26 12.64 8.71 -0.54
N ALA A 27 13.42 7.64 -0.43
CA ALA A 27 13.21 6.42 -1.19
C ALA A 27 11.78 5.88 -1.01
N ALA A 28 11.17 5.43 -2.11
CA ALA A 28 9.81 4.88 -2.07
C ALA A 28 9.76 3.64 -1.18
N VAL A 29 9.00 3.73 -0.09
CA VAL A 29 8.81 2.62 0.86
C VAL A 29 8.03 1.49 0.18
N ALA A 30 8.64 0.30 0.10
CA ALA A 30 8.03 -0.89 -0.51
C ALA A 30 7.16 -1.70 0.46
N ALA A 31 7.16 -1.36 1.75
CA ALA A 31 6.42 -2.06 2.79
C ALA A 31 4.93 -1.67 2.80
N ILE A 32 4.07 -2.58 3.26
CA ILE A 32 2.64 -2.30 3.40
C ILE A 32 2.39 -1.61 4.74
N GLN A 33 1.95 -0.36 4.65
CA GLN A 33 1.61 0.48 5.80
C GLN A 33 0.35 1.30 5.52
N LYS A 34 -0.03 2.20 6.43
CA LYS A 34 -1.15 3.13 6.23
C LYS A 34 -1.01 3.90 4.92
N LEU A 35 -2.13 4.14 4.24
CA LEU A 35 -2.25 4.81 2.94
C LEU A 35 -1.62 4.08 1.74
N THR A 36 -1.07 2.88 1.93
CA THR A 36 -0.50 2.08 0.84
C THR A 36 -1.61 1.63 -0.11
N ARG A 37 -1.36 1.79 -1.42
CA ARG A 37 -2.21 1.24 -2.48
C ARG A 37 -1.93 -0.25 -2.62
N VAL A 38 -2.99 -1.04 -2.69
CA VAL A 38 -2.89 -2.50 -2.83
C VAL A 38 -3.72 -2.98 -4.01
N ARG A 39 -3.44 -4.19 -4.47
CA ARG A 39 -4.21 -4.89 -5.48
C ARG A 39 -5.02 -5.99 -4.81
N VAL A 40 -6.32 -5.95 -4.98
CA VAL A 40 -7.19 -7.05 -4.56
C VAL A 40 -7.11 -8.16 -5.61
N VAL A 41 -6.88 -9.38 -5.15
CA VAL A 41 -6.57 -10.53 -6.01
C VAL A 41 -7.69 -11.58 -6.05
N ASP A 42 -8.76 -11.37 -5.29
CA ASP A 42 -9.92 -12.24 -5.28
C ASP A 42 -10.90 -11.95 -6.44
N ASN A 43 -11.84 -12.87 -6.63
CA ASN A 43 -12.97 -12.70 -7.55
C ASN A 43 -14.17 -11.98 -6.92
N SER A 44 -14.02 -11.33 -5.76
CA SER A 44 -15.14 -10.67 -5.08
C SER A 44 -15.70 -9.53 -5.95
N PRO A 45 -17.00 -9.23 -5.85
CA PRO A 45 -17.60 -8.09 -6.55
C PRO A 45 -17.05 -6.76 -6.04
N LEU A 46 -16.54 -6.69 -4.80
CA LEU A 46 -15.97 -5.48 -4.24
C LEU A 46 -14.61 -5.13 -4.87
N GLY A 47 -13.78 -6.15 -5.12
CA GLY A 47 -12.44 -5.98 -5.67
C GLY A 47 -12.39 -5.74 -7.18
N ASN A 48 -13.28 -6.37 -7.97
CA ASN A 48 -13.18 -6.35 -9.45
C ASN A 48 -13.87 -5.17 -10.12
N THR A 49 -14.91 -4.65 -9.51
CA THR A 49 -15.63 -3.48 -10.02
C THR A 49 -14.75 -2.22 -9.94
N PRO A 50 -14.71 -1.41 -11.00
CA PRO A 50 -13.93 -0.18 -11.02
C PRO A 50 -14.48 0.85 -10.03
N TYR A 51 -13.59 1.66 -9.48
CA TYR A 51 -13.94 2.79 -8.62
C TYR A 51 -12.93 3.92 -8.82
N HIS A 52 -13.37 5.18 -8.68
CA HIS A 52 -12.54 6.35 -8.93
C HIS A 52 -11.33 6.48 -7.98
N ARG A 53 -11.38 5.84 -6.81
CA ARG A 53 -10.26 5.76 -5.84
C ARG A 53 -9.74 4.32 -5.74
N PRO A 54 -8.42 4.11 -5.81
CA PRO A 54 -7.85 2.78 -5.59
C PRO A 54 -7.99 2.37 -4.12
N PRO A 55 -8.00 1.05 -3.85
CA PRO A 55 -8.09 0.56 -2.48
C PRO A 55 -6.82 0.89 -1.68
N LYS A 56 -7.00 1.38 -0.45
CA LYS A 56 -5.91 1.82 0.42
C LYS A 56 -6.02 1.22 1.81
N VAL A 57 -4.87 0.90 2.41
CA VAL A 57 -4.79 0.40 3.78
C VAL A 57 -5.03 1.55 4.77
N ILE A 58 -5.95 1.36 5.72
CA ILE A 58 -6.23 2.32 6.80
C ILE A 58 -5.47 1.93 8.08
N HIS A 59 -5.46 0.64 8.40
CA HIS A 59 -4.87 0.13 9.63
C HIS A 59 -4.17 -1.21 9.37
N VAL A 60 -3.05 -1.43 10.06
CA VAL A 60 -2.33 -2.71 10.07
C VAL A 60 -2.42 -3.22 11.50
N TYR A 61 -2.86 -4.47 11.69
CA TYR A 61 -3.09 -5.05 13.02
C TYR A 61 -1.80 -5.45 13.76
N THR A 62 -0.63 -5.07 13.23
CA THR A 62 0.67 -5.26 13.86
C THR A 62 1.03 -4.07 14.76
N LYS A 63 1.70 -4.32 15.90
CA LYS A 63 2.20 -3.27 16.80
C LYS A 63 3.19 -2.32 16.11
N ASN A 64 4.01 -2.83 15.19
CA ASN A 64 5.04 -2.07 14.48
C ASN A 64 4.47 -1.17 13.37
N GLY A 65 3.20 -1.32 13.01
CA GLY A 65 2.55 -0.58 11.92
C GLY A 65 2.99 -0.95 10.50
N VAL A 66 3.77 -2.02 10.35
CA VAL A 66 4.29 -2.54 9.07
C VAL A 66 3.75 -3.95 8.85
N GLY A 67 3.04 -4.15 7.75
CA GLY A 67 2.43 -5.43 7.39
C GLY A 67 3.35 -6.30 6.52
N LYS A 68 3.52 -7.54 6.91
CA LYS A 68 4.18 -8.63 6.18
C LYS A 68 3.15 -9.59 5.59
N VAL A 69 3.61 -10.57 4.80
CA VAL A 69 2.75 -11.67 4.35
C VAL A 69 2.17 -12.42 5.56
N GLY A 70 0.86 -12.68 5.55
CA GLY A 70 0.15 -13.35 6.64
C GLY A 70 -0.47 -12.41 7.67
N ASP A 71 -0.14 -11.11 7.62
CA ASP A 71 -0.74 -10.13 8.51
C ASP A 71 -2.10 -9.65 7.98
N MET A 72 -2.99 -9.34 8.92
CA MET A 72 -4.27 -8.71 8.63
C MET A 72 -4.12 -7.19 8.51
N VAL A 73 -4.89 -6.62 7.58
CA VAL A 73 -5.01 -5.17 7.38
C VAL A 73 -6.47 -4.76 7.21
N LEU A 74 -6.79 -3.54 7.62
CA LEU A 74 -8.07 -2.90 7.34
C LEU A 74 -7.94 -2.06 6.08
N LEU A 75 -8.84 -2.28 5.13
CA LEU A 75 -8.79 -1.73 3.80
C LEU A 75 -10.02 -0.85 3.53
N ALA A 76 -9.78 0.30 2.89
CA ALA A 76 -10.83 1.13 2.31
C ALA A 76 -11.06 0.72 0.85
N ILE A 77 -12.21 0.14 0.54
CA ILE A 77 -12.63 -0.19 -0.83
C ILE A 77 -14.00 0.39 -1.07
N LYS A 78 -14.19 1.15 -2.17
CA LYS A 78 -15.49 1.76 -2.53
C LYS A 78 -16.18 2.54 -1.39
N GLY A 79 -15.40 3.20 -0.54
CA GLY A 79 -15.95 3.90 0.64
C GLY A 79 -16.40 2.98 1.78
N GLN A 80 -16.19 1.67 1.68
CA GLN A 80 -16.44 0.69 2.74
C GLN A 80 -15.13 0.26 3.42
N LYS A 81 -15.23 -0.10 4.70
CA LYS A 81 -14.15 -0.75 5.45
C LYS A 81 -14.29 -2.27 5.35
N LYS A 82 -13.24 -2.96 4.95
CA LYS A 82 -13.17 -4.42 4.93
C LYS A 82 -11.81 -4.91 5.44
N LYS A 83 -11.79 -6.03 6.15
CA LYS A 83 -10.54 -6.69 6.52
C LYS A 83 -9.95 -7.38 5.29
N ALA A 84 -8.64 -7.50 5.25
CA ALA A 84 -7.93 -8.18 4.19
C ALA A 84 -6.67 -8.83 4.76
N LEU A 85 -6.25 -9.93 4.14
CA LEU A 85 -4.99 -10.60 4.41
C LEU A 85 -3.97 -10.23 3.36
N ILE A 86 -2.75 -9.94 3.80
CA ILE A 86 -1.61 -9.73 2.90
C ILE A 86 -1.12 -11.09 2.40
N VAL A 87 -1.20 -11.30 1.09
CA VAL A 87 -0.72 -12.52 0.43
C VAL A 87 0.65 -12.32 -0.21
N GLY A 88 0.96 -11.09 -0.64
CA GLY A 88 2.25 -10.77 -1.24
C GLY A 88 2.57 -9.30 -1.12
N HIS A 89 3.86 -8.97 -1.01
CA HIS A 89 4.34 -7.60 -0.95
C HIS A 89 5.60 -7.41 -1.78
N LYS A 90 5.89 -6.14 -2.13
CA LYS A 90 7.06 -5.75 -2.92
C LYS A 90 8.36 -5.67 -2.13
N MET A 91 8.26 -5.49 -0.82
CA MET A 91 9.41 -5.48 0.08
C MET A 91 10.18 -6.81 -0.02
N PRO A 92 11.52 -6.79 -0.12
CA PRO A 92 12.31 -8.03 -0.03
C PRO A 92 12.12 -8.65 1.36
N GLY A 93 11.74 -9.92 1.38
CA GLY A 93 11.52 -10.68 2.61
C GLY A 93 12.75 -11.45 3.06
N GLU A 94 12.51 -12.46 3.89
CA GLU A 94 13.53 -13.41 4.33
C GLU A 94 14.04 -14.27 3.17
N ARG A 95 15.20 -14.90 3.36
CA ARG A 95 15.75 -15.85 2.37
C ARG A 95 14.74 -16.97 2.12
N MET A 96 14.65 -17.43 0.87
CA MET A 96 13.70 -18.47 0.43
C MET A 96 12.21 -18.06 0.54
N THR A 97 11.91 -16.77 0.59
CA THR A 97 10.52 -16.27 0.45
C THR A 97 10.32 -15.63 -0.92
N PRO A 98 9.17 -15.85 -1.58
CA PRO A 98 8.90 -15.24 -2.87
C PRO A 98 8.66 -13.74 -2.72
N ARG A 99 9.24 -12.97 -3.65
CA ARG A 99 9.00 -11.53 -3.77
C ARG A 99 8.04 -11.27 -4.92
N PHE A 100 7.01 -10.46 -4.68
CA PHE A 100 6.04 -10.09 -5.70
C PHE A 100 6.29 -8.66 -6.20
N ASP A 101 5.92 -8.36 -7.44
CA ASP A 101 6.03 -7.00 -7.97
C ASP A 101 4.92 -6.07 -7.45
N SER A 102 3.75 -6.63 -7.16
CA SER A 102 2.58 -5.93 -6.64
C SER A 102 2.24 -6.33 -5.21
N ASN A 103 1.72 -5.37 -4.45
CA ASN A 103 1.16 -5.61 -3.12
C ASN A 103 -0.21 -6.28 -3.27
N ASN A 104 -0.28 -7.56 -2.98
CA ASN A 104 -1.43 -8.43 -3.22
C ASN A 104 -2.17 -8.70 -1.91
N VAL A 105 -3.47 -8.45 -1.91
CA VAL A 105 -4.35 -8.70 -0.76
C VAL A 105 -5.59 -9.50 -1.16
N VAL A 106 -6.12 -10.26 -0.21
CA VAL A 106 -7.39 -11.00 -0.34
C VAL A 106 -8.35 -10.51 0.72
N LEU A 107 -9.61 -10.26 0.36
CA LEU A 107 -10.61 -9.76 1.30
C LEU A 107 -11.10 -10.87 2.22
N ILE A 108 -11.21 -10.53 3.51
CA ILE A 108 -11.69 -11.43 4.55
C ILE A 108 -12.80 -10.71 5.34
N GLU A 109 -13.77 -11.49 5.77
CA GLU A 109 -14.80 -11.05 6.70
C GLU A 109 -14.28 -10.97 8.13
N GLU A 110 -15.10 -10.46 9.05
CA GLU A 110 -14.70 -10.41 10.46
C GLU A 110 -14.57 -11.80 11.10
N ASN A 111 -15.25 -12.79 10.52
CA ASN A 111 -15.26 -14.20 10.94
C ASN A 111 -14.05 -15.01 10.43
N GLY A 112 -13.13 -14.41 9.69
CA GLY A 112 -11.98 -15.11 9.09
C GLY A 112 -12.28 -15.83 7.76
N ASN A 113 -13.52 -15.79 7.28
CA ASN A 113 -13.89 -16.37 5.98
C ASN A 113 -13.45 -15.45 4.82
N PRO A 114 -12.92 -16.00 3.72
CA PRO A 114 -12.63 -15.20 2.53
C PRO A 114 -13.94 -14.73 1.88
N THR A 115 -13.98 -13.47 1.45
CA THR A 115 -15.16 -12.90 0.76
C THR A 115 -15.27 -13.40 -0.68
N GLY A 116 -14.14 -13.72 -1.31
CA GLY A 116 -14.09 -14.28 -2.66
C GLY A 116 -14.06 -15.81 -2.67
N THR A 117 -14.58 -16.39 -3.74
CA THR A 117 -14.61 -17.85 -4.00
C THR A 117 -13.36 -18.36 -4.72
N ARG A 118 -12.59 -17.49 -5.38
CA ARG A 118 -11.39 -17.85 -6.16
C ARG A 118 -10.32 -16.77 -6.07
N ILE A 119 -9.07 -17.19 -5.82
CA ILE A 119 -7.90 -16.32 -5.79
C ILE A 119 -7.16 -16.44 -7.13
N LYS A 120 -6.90 -15.31 -7.79
CA LYS A 120 -6.34 -15.27 -9.16
C LYS A 120 -4.80 -15.35 -9.21
N ALA A 121 -4.11 -14.83 -8.20
CA ALA A 121 -2.64 -14.82 -8.15
C ALA A 121 -2.10 -15.98 -7.31
N PRO A 122 -0.84 -16.39 -7.53
CA PRO A 122 -0.17 -17.37 -6.68
C PRO A 122 -0.05 -16.90 -5.23
N ILE A 123 -0.09 -17.86 -4.31
CA ILE A 123 0.05 -17.67 -2.86
C ILE A 123 1.38 -18.26 -2.39
N PRO A 124 2.13 -17.59 -1.51
CA PRO A 124 3.34 -18.18 -0.93
C PRO A 124 3.03 -19.41 -0.06
N THR A 125 3.83 -20.45 -0.22
CA THR A 125 3.74 -21.72 0.55
C THR A 125 3.88 -21.52 2.07
N HIS A 126 4.61 -20.49 2.49
CA HIS A 126 4.81 -20.13 3.91
C HIS A 126 3.50 -19.92 4.67
N LEU A 127 2.42 -19.49 3.98
CA LEU A 127 1.11 -19.31 4.60
C LEU A 127 0.45 -20.62 5.05
N ARG A 128 0.89 -21.78 4.54
CA ARG A 128 0.39 -23.10 4.98
C ARG A 128 0.79 -23.44 6.41
N ARG A 129 1.86 -22.84 6.94
CA ARG A 129 2.22 -23.02 8.36
C ARG A 129 1.15 -22.47 9.31
N MET A 130 0.31 -21.56 8.83
CA MET A 130 -0.78 -20.92 9.57
C MET A 130 -2.15 -21.53 9.24
N GLU A 131 -2.19 -22.83 8.91
CA GLU A 131 -3.38 -23.53 8.40
C GLU A 131 -4.62 -23.45 9.31
N GLY A 132 -4.46 -23.20 10.61
CA GLY A 132 -5.59 -23.07 11.55
C GLY A 132 -6.50 -21.88 11.26
N ASP A 133 -5.95 -20.68 11.12
CA ASP A 133 -6.74 -19.45 11.05
C ASP A 133 -7.29 -19.17 9.64
N TYR A 134 -6.64 -19.72 8.61
CA TYR A 134 -6.91 -19.39 7.21
C TYR A 134 -7.16 -20.62 6.32
N SER A 135 -7.61 -21.74 6.89
CA SER A 135 -7.79 -23.01 6.14
C SER A 135 -8.68 -22.83 4.92
N LYS A 136 -9.77 -22.07 5.04
CA LYS A 136 -10.72 -21.80 3.94
C LYS A 136 -10.09 -20.97 2.81
N LEU A 137 -9.19 -20.05 3.14
CA LEU A 137 -8.48 -19.24 2.15
C LEU A 137 -7.47 -20.09 1.39
N LEU A 138 -6.72 -20.95 2.10
CA LEU A 138 -5.76 -21.88 1.50
C LEU A 138 -6.44 -22.92 0.61
N ALA A 139 -7.64 -23.40 0.98
CA ALA A 139 -8.41 -24.34 0.17
C ALA A 139 -8.87 -23.77 -1.18
N ILE A 140 -9.09 -22.44 -1.25
CA ILE A 140 -9.52 -21.74 -2.47
C ILE A 140 -8.34 -21.41 -3.40
N ALA A 141 -7.12 -21.41 -2.89
CA ALA A 141 -5.94 -21.03 -3.63
C ALA A 141 -5.57 -22.07 -4.70
N GLN A 142 -5.31 -21.61 -5.93
CA GLN A 142 -5.06 -22.50 -7.06
C GLN A 142 -3.59 -22.80 -7.32
N ARG A 143 -2.71 -21.84 -7.01
CA ARG A 143 -1.28 -21.91 -7.32
C ARG A 143 -0.48 -21.49 -6.10
N PHE A 144 0.59 -22.23 -5.82
CA PHE A 144 1.50 -21.96 -4.72
C PHE A 144 2.91 -21.74 -5.26
N VAL A 145 3.66 -20.84 -4.60
CA VAL A 145 5.05 -20.48 -4.91
C VAL A 145 5.89 -20.52 -3.63
#